data_AF-A0A655AT44-F1
#
_entry.id   AF-A0A655AT44-F1
#
_cell.length_a   1.000
_cell.length_b   1.000
_cell.length_c   1.000
_cell.angle_alpha   90.00
_cell.angle_beta   90.00
_cell.angle_gamma   90.00
#
_symmetry.space_group_name_H-M   'P 1'
#
loop_
_entity.id
_entity.type
_entity.pdbx_description
1 polymer ?
#
loop_
_entity_poly.entity_id
_entity_poly.type
_entity_poly.pdbx_seq_one_letter_code
_entity_poly.pdbx_strand_id
1 'polypeptide(L)'
;MDLQRAAVAREEMRDAVLAHRLAEIRKALGHARQADVAALMGVSQARVSKLESGDLSHTELGTLQAYVAALGGHLRIVAEFGENTVELTA
;
A
#
# COMPACT_ATOMS: atom_id res chain seq x y z
N MET A 1 -19.20 -22.23 4.11
CA MET A 1 -19.57 -20.88 3.65
C MET A 1 -19.18 -19.79 4.65
N ASP A 2 -19.37 -20.00 5.97
CA ASP A 2 -18.99 -18.99 6.98
C ASP A 2 -17.48 -18.75 7.13
N LEU A 3 -16.65 -19.80 6.96
CA LEU A 3 -15.19 -19.68 7.05
C LEU A 3 -14.58 -18.84 5.91
N GLN A 4 -15.13 -18.94 4.69
CA GLN A 4 -14.69 -18.11 3.57
C GLN A 4 -15.09 -16.65 3.77
N ARG A 5 -16.31 -16.37 4.24
CA ARG A 5 -16.73 -15.00 4.56
C ARG A 5 -15.88 -14.38 5.67
N ALA A 6 -15.57 -15.17 6.71
CA ALA A 6 -14.69 -14.72 7.78
C ALA A 6 -13.24 -14.53 7.35
N ALA A 7 -12.76 -15.23 6.31
CA ALA A 7 -11.43 -15.03 5.74
C ALA A 7 -11.36 -13.74 4.90
N VAL A 8 -12.34 -13.54 4.01
CA VAL A 8 -12.43 -12.33 3.17
C VAL A 8 -12.53 -11.07 4.05
N ALA A 9 -13.40 -11.08 5.06
CA ALA A 9 -13.52 -9.94 5.98
C ALA A 9 -12.23 -9.65 6.77
N ARG A 10 -11.41 -10.69 7.04
CA ARG A 10 -10.10 -10.52 7.68
C ARG A 10 -9.07 -9.92 6.74
N GLU A 11 -9.08 -10.30 5.47
CA GLU A 11 -8.21 -9.70 4.44
C GLU A 11 -8.58 -8.23 4.20
N GLU A 12 -9.86 -7.92 4.02
CA GLU A 12 -10.33 -6.53 3.87
C GLU A 12 -9.92 -5.66 5.06
N MET A 13 -10.03 -6.18 6.28
CA MET A 13 -9.61 -5.45 7.47
C MET A 13 -8.08 -5.27 7.54
N ARG A 14 -7.30 -6.24 7.07
CA ARG A 14 -5.83 -6.10 6.98
C ARG A 14 -5.45 -5.02 5.97
N ASP A 15 -6.07 -5.02 4.79
CA ASP A 15 -5.81 -4.03 3.76
C ASP A 15 -6.15 -2.61 4.24
N ALA A 16 -7.28 -2.44 4.93
CA ALA A 16 -7.66 -1.17 5.53
C ALA A 16 -6.62 -0.67 6.57
N VAL A 17 -6.11 -1.57 7.42
CA VAL A 17 -5.08 -1.22 8.42
C VAL A 17 -3.77 -0.82 7.75
N LEU A 18 -3.34 -1.53 6.70
CA LEU A 18 -2.13 -1.22 5.95
C LEU A 18 -2.25 0.12 5.22
N ALA A 19 -3.37 0.36 4.54
CA ALA A 19 -3.63 1.61 3.82
C ALA A 19 -3.66 2.82 4.77
N HIS A 20 -4.28 2.64 5.94
CA HIS A 20 -4.27 3.66 6.99
C HIS A 20 -2.85 3.96 7.48
N ARG A 21 -2.01 2.95 7.67
CA ARG A 21 -0.60 3.15 8.06
C ARG A 21 0.19 3.93 7.00
N LEU A 22 -0.07 3.71 5.71
CA LEU A 22 0.58 4.47 4.64
C LEU A 22 0.23 5.96 4.70
N ALA A 23 -1.01 6.30 5.06
CA ALA A 23 -1.43 7.68 5.27
C ALA A 23 -0.74 8.31 6.51
N GLU A 24 -0.58 7.55 7.59
CA GLU A 24 0.13 8.01 8.80
C GLU A 24 1.62 8.23 8.54
N ILE A 25 2.29 7.33 7.80
CA ILE A 25 3.69 7.50 7.39
C ILE A 25 3.86 8.75 6.54
N ARG A 26 2.97 8.98 5.56
CA ARG A 26 3.00 10.20 4.74
C ARG A 26 2.93 11.46 5.60
N LYS A 27 2.01 11.50 6.57
CA LYS A 27 1.89 12.64 7.50
C LYS A 27 3.15 12.81 8.36
N ALA A 28 3.71 11.71 8.87
CA ALA A 28 4.92 11.73 9.68
C ALA A 28 6.15 12.25 8.91
N LEU A 29 6.19 12.03 7.59
CA LEU A 29 7.24 12.52 6.70
C LEU A 29 7.02 13.96 6.21
N GLY A 30 6.01 14.67 6.74
CA GLY A 30 5.78 16.10 6.46
C GLY A 30 4.93 16.36 5.21
N HIS A 31 4.45 15.32 4.53
CA HIS A 31 3.51 15.47 3.41
C HIS A 31 2.09 15.62 3.93
N ALA A 32 1.70 16.86 4.23
CA ALA A 32 0.39 17.18 4.78
C ALA A 32 -0.76 16.75 3.84
N ARG A 33 -0.57 16.83 2.51
CA ARG A 33 -1.63 16.54 1.53
C ARG A 33 -1.26 15.37 0.63
N GLN A 34 -2.27 14.58 0.26
CA GLN A 34 -2.14 13.53 -0.76
C GLN A 34 -1.71 14.08 -2.13
N ALA A 35 -2.09 15.33 -2.43
CA ALA A 35 -1.68 16.01 -3.66
C ALA A 35 -0.16 16.19 -3.78
N ASP A 36 0.54 16.33 -2.66
CA ASP A 36 2.00 16.52 -2.65
C ASP A 36 2.70 15.23 -3.10
N VAL A 37 2.24 14.08 -2.62
CA VAL A 37 2.74 12.76 -3.04
C VAL A 37 2.27 12.42 -4.46
N ALA A 38 1.05 12.78 -4.83
CA ALA A 38 0.53 12.58 -6.18
C ALA A 38 1.38 13.32 -7.22
N ALA A 39 1.81 14.55 -6.91
CA ALA A 39 2.71 15.32 -7.77
C ALA A 39 4.08 14.66 -7.91
N LEU A 40 4.65 14.12 -6.83
CA LEU A 40 5.92 13.39 -6.85
C LEU A 40 5.84 12.09 -7.67
N MET A 41 4.69 11.41 -7.62
CA MET A 41 4.42 10.20 -8.39
C MET A 41 4.01 10.47 -9.85
N GLY A 42 3.67 11.71 -10.22
CA GLY A 42 3.09 12.03 -11.53
C GLY A 42 1.69 11.43 -11.76
N VAL A 43 0.92 11.20 -10.71
CA VAL A 43 -0.43 10.60 -10.77
C VAL A 43 -1.50 11.55 -10.23
N SER A 44 -2.77 11.19 -10.37
CA SER A 44 -3.87 11.96 -9.78
C SER A 44 -3.94 11.76 -8.26
N GLN A 45 -4.37 12.79 -7.53
CA GLN A 45 -4.63 12.68 -6.09
C GLN A 45 -5.68 11.59 -5.77
N ALA A 46 -6.65 11.37 -6.67
CA ALA A 46 -7.62 10.28 -6.54
C ALA A 46 -6.94 8.90 -6.50
N ARG A 47 -5.85 8.70 -7.25
CA ARG A 47 -5.08 7.44 -7.21
C ARG A 47 -4.40 7.24 -5.85
N VAL A 48 -3.84 8.30 -5.26
CA VAL A 48 -3.27 8.26 -3.89
C VAL A 48 -4.35 8.01 -2.84
N SER A 49 -5.51 8.65 -2.98
CA SER A 49 -6.63 8.45 -2.06
C SER A 49 -7.14 7.01 -2.05
N LYS A 50 -7.23 6.35 -3.22
CA LYS A 50 -7.65 4.94 -3.31
C LYS A 50 -6.67 4.00 -2.61
N LEU A 51 -5.38 4.28 -2.78
CA LEU A 51 -4.30 3.53 -2.14
C LEU A 51 -4.34 3.67 -0.62
N GLU A 52 -4.62 4.87 -0.11
CA GLU A 52 -4.75 5.13 1.34
C GLU A 52 -6.10 4.69 1.94
N SER A 53 -7.12 4.43 1.12
CA SER A 53 -8.47 4.05 1.60
C SER A 53 -8.72 2.55 1.71
N GLY A 54 -7.75 1.69 1.38
CA GLY A 54 -7.84 0.26 1.69
C GLY A 54 -8.01 -0.69 0.50
N ASP A 55 -7.96 -0.22 -0.75
CA ASP A 55 -7.99 -1.13 -1.92
C ASP A 55 -6.57 -1.54 -2.35
N LEU A 56 -5.79 -2.07 -1.39
CA LEU A 56 -4.39 -2.44 -1.64
C LEU A 56 -4.28 -3.75 -2.44
N SER A 57 -5.21 -4.68 -2.25
CA SER A 57 -5.24 -5.97 -2.95
C SER A 57 -5.44 -5.84 -4.47
N HIS A 58 -6.12 -4.79 -4.95
CA HIS A 58 -6.24 -4.49 -6.39
C HIS A 58 -5.28 -3.40 -6.87
N THR A 59 -4.41 -2.89 -5.98
CA THR A 59 -3.42 -1.89 -6.37
C THR A 59 -2.25 -2.55 -7.09
N GLU A 60 -1.91 -2.04 -8.26
CA GLU A 60 -0.73 -2.48 -9.00
C GLU A 60 0.54 -2.25 -8.16
N LEU A 61 1.41 -3.27 -8.06
CA LEU A 61 2.67 -3.20 -7.30
C LEU A 61 3.54 -2.00 -7.69
N GLY A 62 3.56 -1.64 -8.98
CA GLY A 62 4.26 -0.45 -9.47
C GLY A 62 3.72 0.87 -8.90
N THR A 63 2.41 0.95 -8.62
CA THR A 63 1.82 2.13 -7.96
C THR A 63 2.24 2.20 -6.49
N LEU A 64 2.30 1.06 -5.80
CA LEU A 64 2.79 1.00 -4.41
C LEU A 64 4.28 1.35 -4.33
N GLN A 65 5.08 0.86 -5.27
CA GLN A 65 6.50 1.18 -5.38
C GLN A 65 6.70 2.68 -5.60
N ALA A 66 5.99 3.29 -6.56
CA ALA A 66 6.06 4.71 -6.82
C ALA A 66 5.62 5.56 -5.63
N TYR A 67 4.60 5.12 -4.88
CA TYR A 67 4.15 5.80 -3.67
C TYR A 67 5.21 5.77 -2.57
N VAL A 68 5.77 4.60 -2.29
CA VAL A 68 6.83 4.44 -1.29
C VAL A 68 8.09 5.21 -1.70
N ALA A 69 8.46 5.20 -2.98
CA ALA A 69 9.59 5.96 -3.51
C ALA A 69 9.37 7.49 -3.43
N ALA A 70 8.16 7.96 -3.70
CA ALA A 70 7.79 9.37 -3.53
C ALA A 70 7.90 9.84 -2.08
N LEU A 71 7.70 8.93 -1.12
CA LEU A 71 7.94 9.16 0.31
C LEU A 71 9.42 8.98 0.72
N GLY A 72 10.33 8.68 -0.22
CA GLY A 72 11.75 8.45 0.06
C GLY A 72 12.06 7.09 0.68
N GLY A 73 11.12 6.14 0.64
CA GLY A 73 11.30 4.77 1.10
C GLY A 73 11.63 3.79 -0.02
N HIS A 74 11.86 2.53 0.35
CA HIS A 74 12.04 1.41 -0.58
C HIS A 74 11.00 0.33 -0.32
N LEU A 75 10.26 -0.07 -1.35
CA LEU A 75 9.32 -1.17 -1.27
C LEU A 75 10.09 -2.50 -1.36
N ARG A 76 9.90 -3.38 -0.38
CA ARG A 76 10.39 -4.76 -0.42
C ARG A 76 9.20 -5.71 -0.48
N ILE A 77 9.19 -6.59 -1.47
CA ILE A 77 8.15 -7.61 -1.62
C ILE A 77 8.76 -8.93 -1.19
N VAL A 78 8.11 -9.61 -0.25
CA VAL A 78 8.58 -10.90 0.27
C VAL A 78 7.60 -11.97 -0.18
N ALA A 79 8.08 -12.95 -0.94
CA ALA A 79 7.30 -14.12 -1.33
C ALA A 79 7.72 -15.32 -0.47
N GLU A 80 6.76 -15.91 0.23
CA GLU A 80 6.97 -17.07 1.10
C GLU A 80 6.44 -18.35 0.44
N PHE A 81 7.28 -19.37 0.38
CA PHE A 81 7.00 -20.69 -0.20
C PHE A 81 7.40 -21.79 0.81
N GLY A 82 6.54 -22.05 1.79
CA GLY A 82 6.87 -23.00 2.86
C GLY A 82 8.05 -22.48 3.70
N GLU A 83 9.18 -23.19 3.68
CA GLU A 83 10.41 -22.77 4.37
C GLU A 83 11.29 -21.82 3.53
N ASN A 84 10.94 -21.60 2.26
CA ASN A 84 11.71 -20.73 1.38
C ASN A 84 11.13 -19.32 1.37
N THR A 85 12.00 -18.32 1.49
CA THR A 85 11.63 -16.91 1.37
C THR A 85 12.44 -16.28 0.25
N VAL A 86 11.75 -15.60 -0.66
CA VAL A 86 12.36 -14.85 -1.76
C VAL A 86 12.03 -13.38 -1.55
N GLU A 87 13.06 -12.56 -1.35
CA GLU A 87 12.93 -11.10 -1.34
C GLU A 87 13.07 -10.59 -2.78
N LEU A 88 12.05 -9.85 -3.22
CA LEU A 88 11.98 -9.17 -4.49
C LEU A 88 12.16 -7.67 -4.23
N THR A 89 13.28 -7.13 -4.70
CA THR A 89 13.57 -5.70 -4.74
C THR A 89 13.59 -5.25 -6.20
N ALA A 90 12.80 -4.22 -6.51
CA ALA A 90 12.71 -3.60 -7.83
C ALA A 90 13.16 -2.14 -7.77
#